data_AF-G9L4K1-F1
#
_entry.id   AF-G9L4K1-F1
#
_cell.length_a   1.000
_cell.length_b   1.000
_cell.length_c   1.000
_cell.angle_alpha   90.00
_cell.angle_beta   90.00
_cell.angle_gamma   90.00
#
_symmetry.space_group_name_H-M   'P 1'
#
loop_
_entity.id
_entity.type
_entity.pdbx_description
1 polymer ?
#
loop_
_entity_poly.entity_id
_entity_poly.type
_entity_poly.pdbx_seq_one_letter_code
_entity_poly.pdbx_strand_id
1 'polypeptide(L)'
;QKSLLGELLHILSTDSEGFPRRAVMQVFTQWLRDSHADVVGDTEQFVAGVLQVAGQDLDWEVRAQGLELALVFLEQMLGPPRSHCPYAVTPPVAAPAGPLTQALQSLCRVRLFEFAFRALFDCDRPVAQKSCDLLLLLRAKTASSSSLQEPRSSPDVASVEAALQRWRAGDQAQPLGDLEPEVVLAVLRSMDLEGLRGALAESSDHVEKSPQSLLQDMLATVGILGENEADC
;
A
#
# COMPACT_ATOMS: atom_id res chain seq x y z
N GLN A 1 -7.12 -14.38 -29.22
CA GLN A 1 -7.20 -12.94 -28.90
C GLN A 1 -6.74 -12.78 -27.47
N LYS A 2 -5.81 -11.85 -27.18
CA LYS A 2 -5.53 -11.48 -25.79
C LYS A 2 -6.73 -10.68 -25.29
N SER A 3 -7.17 -10.92 -24.04
CA SER A 3 -8.20 -10.07 -23.43
C SER A 3 -7.63 -8.68 -23.19
N LEU A 4 -8.47 -7.65 -23.20
CA LEU A 4 -8.06 -6.27 -22.93
C LEU A 4 -7.34 -6.16 -21.57
N LEU A 5 -7.85 -6.86 -20.55
CA LEU A 5 -7.20 -6.98 -19.24
C LEU A 5 -5.76 -7.51 -19.36
N GLY A 6 -5.53 -8.56 -20.16
CA GLY A 6 -4.20 -9.13 -20.35
C GLY A 6 -3.24 -8.20 -21.10
N GLU A 7 -3.74 -7.38 -22.03
CA GLU A 7 -2.93 -6.37 -22.72
C GLU A 7 -2.55 -5.22 -21.79
N LEU A 8 -3.48 -4.73 -20.98
CA LEU A 8 -3.20 -3.68 -20.00
C LEU A 8 -2.23 -4.17 -18.91
N LEU A 9 -2.39 -5.39 -18.39
CA LEU A 9 -1.44 -5.98 -17.44
C LEU A 9 -0.04 -6.12 -18.03
N HIS A 10 0.05 -6.45 -19.32
CA HIS A 10 1.33 -6.50 -20.02
C HIS A 10 1.98 -5.12 -20.08
N ILE A 11 1.23 -4.06 -20.46
CA ILE A 11 1.73 -2.68 -20.45
C ILE A 11 2.22 -2.30 -19.04
N LEU A 12 1.42 -2.55 -18.01
CA LEU A 12 1.79 -2.27 -16.62
C LEU A 12 3.06 -3.01 -16.18
N SER A 13 3.32 -4.20 -16.72
CA SER A 13 4.47 -5.01 -16.29
C SER A 13 5.74 -4.76 -17.09
N THR A 14 5.63 -4.37 -18.37
CA THR A 14 6.78 -4.40 -19.31
C THR A 14 7.06 -3.10 -20.03
N ASP A 15 6.13 -2.14 -20.03
CA ASP A 15 6.37 -0.87 -20.71
C ASP A 15 7.50 -0.12 -20.02
N SER A 16 8.45 0.41 -20.79
CA SER A 16 9.60 1.13 -20.25
C SER A 16 9.24 2.53 -19.74
N GLU A 17 8.19 3.15 -20.27
CA GLU A 17 7.79 4.50 -19.92
C GLU A 17 6.80 4.51 -18.75
N GLY A 18 6.96 5.47 -17.83
CA GLY A 18 6.03 5.62 -16.71
C GLY A 18 4.62 6.01 -17.16
N PHE A 19 4.49 6.80 -18.22
CA PHE A 19 3.20 7.34 -18.66
C PHE A 19 2.16 6.25 -19.01
N PRO A 20 2.45 5.25 -19.87
CA PRO A 20 1.52 4.15 -20.14
C PRO A 20 1.15 3.36 -18.89
N ARG A 21 2.13 3.06 -18.01
CA ARG A 21 1.89 2.31 -16.78
C ARG A 21 0.95 3.05 -15.82
N ARG A 22 1.16 4.36 -15.64
CA ARG A 22 0.27 5.24 -14.86
C ARG A 22 -1.13 5.31 -15.44
N ALA A 23 -1.26 5.38 -16.77
CA ALA A 23 -2.57 5.38 -17.42
C ALA A 23 -3.32 4.06 -17.19
N VAL A 24 -2.62 2.92 -17.27
CA VAL A 24 -3.20 1.60 -16.96
C VAL A 24 -3.71 1.55 -15.52
N MET A 25 -2.93 2.03 -14.56
CA MET A 25 -3.35 2.04 -13.15
C MET A 25 -4.61 2.87 -12.92
N GLN A 26 -4.77 4.00 -13.62
CA GLN A 26 -6.00 4.79 -13.57
C GLN A 26 -7.19 4.01 -14.13
N VAL A 27 -7.02 3.32 -15.26
CA VAL A 27 -8.04 2.47 -15.87
C VAL A 27 -8.43 1.34 -14.92
N PHE A 28 -7.47 0.63 -14.33
CA PHE A 28 -7.71 -0.46 -13.39
C PHE A 28 -8.43 0.00 -12.11
N THR A 29 -8.05 1.16 -11.58
CA THR A 29 -8.73 1.76 -10.43
C THR A 29 -10.19 2.09 -10.77
N GLN A 30 -10.43 2.65 -11.96
CA GLN A 30 -11.78 2.98 -12.40
C GLN A 30 -12.62 1.72 -12.67
N TRP A 31 -12.05 0.70 -13.30
CA TRP A 31 -12.71 -0.57 -13.54
C TRP A 31 -13.12 -1.27 -12.26
N LEU A 32 -12.25 -1.24 -11.24
CA LEU A 32 -12.60 -1.75 -9.93
C LEU A 32 -13.77 -0.97 -9.33
N ARG A 33 -13.71 0.36 -9.36
CA ARG A 33 -14.76 1.25 -8.83
C ARG A 33 -16.12 0.99 -9.49
N ASP A 34 -16.14 0.80 -10.79
CA ASP A 34 -17.36 0.63 -11.59
C ASP A 34 -17.84 -0.83 -11.66
N SER A 35 -17.15 -1.77 -11.01
CA SER A 35 -17.45 -3.20 -11.10
C SER A 35 -17.47 -3.69 -12.56
N HIS A 36 -16.43 -3.35 -13.32
CA HIS A 36 -16.31 -3.72 -14.72
C HIS A 36 -16.33 -5.25 -14.93
N ALA A 37 -16.92 -5.73 -16.02
CA ALA A 37 -17.14 -7.15 -16.28
C ALA A 37 -15.86 -8.00 -16.23
N ASP A 38 -14.75 -7.46 -16.76
CA ASP A 38 -13.44 -8.14 -16.75
C ASP A 38 -12.82 -8.25 -15.34
N VAL A 39 -13.30 -7.47 -14.37
CA VAL A 39 -12.82 -7.46 -12.98
C VAL A 39 -13.75 -8.27 -12.06
N VAL A 40 -15.06 -8.23 -12.30
CA VAL A 40 -16.07 -8.90 -11.45
C VAL A 40 -15.94 -10.42 -11.46
N GLY A 41 -15.46 -11.01 -12.54
CA GLY A 41 -15.29 -12.47 -12.64
C GLY A 41 -14.33 -13.05 -11.61
N ASP A 42 -13.27 -12.31 -11.25
CA ASP A 42 -12.28 -12.71 -10.25
C ASP A 42 -11.55 -11.48 -9.67
N THR A 43 -12.26 -10.72 -8.84
CA THR A 43 -11.77 -9.42 -8.32
C THR A 43 -10.55 -9.58 -7.41
N GLU A 44 -10.51 -10.62 -6.57
CA GLU A 44 -9.36 -10.86 -5.69
C GLU A 44 -8.10 -11.15 -6.52
N GLN A 45 -8.18 -12.04 -7.53
CA GLN A 45 -7.04 -12.33 -8.40
C GLN A 45 -6.59 -11.10 -9.21
N PHE A 46 -7.54 -10.30 -9.69
CA PHE A 46 -7.25 -9.03 -10.37
C PHE A 46 -6.47 -8.08 -9.47
N VAL A 47 -6.97 -7.79 -8.26
CA VAL A 47 -6.31 -6.89 -7.30
C VAL A 47 -4.95 -7.44 -6.89
N ALA A 48 -4.85 -8.74 -6.59
CA ALA A 48 -3.61 -9.39 -6.21
C ALA A 48 -2.52 -9.23 -7.29
N GLY A 49 -2.89 -9.49 -8.55
CA GLY A 49 -1.98 -9.34 -9.69
C GLY A 49 -1.53 -7.90 -9.90
N VAL A 50 -2.46 -6.94 -9.83
CA VAL A 50 -2.13 -5.52 -10.00
C VAL A 50 -1.22 -5.01 -8.87
N LEU A 51 -1.52 -5.34 -7.61
CA LEU A 51 -0.68 -4.94 -6.47
C LEU A 51 0.72 -5.59 -6.52
N GLN A 52 0.81 -6.83 -6.99
CA GLN A 52 2.09 -7.50 -7.18
C GLN A 52 2.97 -6.76 -8.19
N VAL A 53 2.41 -6.39 -9.35
CA VAL A 53 3.16 -5.67 -10.40
C VAL A 53 3.48 -4.25 -9.95
N ALA A 54 2.49 -3.51 -9.45
CA ALA A 54 2.67 -2.13 -9.00
C ALA A 54 3.69 -2.04 -7.85
N GLY A 55 3.72 -3.01 -6.93
CA GLY A 55 4.67 -3.02 -5.81
C GLY A 55 6.14 -3.19 -6.21
N GLN A 56 6.40 -3.59 -7.45
CA GLN A 56 7.75 -3.75 -8.00
C GLN A 56 8.11 -2.63 -9.00
N ASP A 57 7.20 -1.69 -9.24
CA ASP A 57 7.43 -0.61 -10.21
C ASP A 57 8.45 0.40 -9.67
N LEU A 58 9.32 0.88 -10.55
CA LEU A 58 10.30 1.91 -10.22
C LEU A 58 9.67 3.30 -10.16
N ASP A 59 8.58 3.53 -10.91
CA ASP A 59 7.84 4.78 -10.87
C ASP A 59 6.98 4.85 -9.60
N TRP A 60 7.35 5.76 -8.70
CA TRP A 60 6.66 5.95 -7.43
C TRP A 60 5.18 6.31 -7.62
N GLU A 61 4.82 6.97 -8.72
CA GLU A 61 3.42 7.31 -9.01
C GLU A 61 2.59 6.04 -9.29
N VAL A 62 3.19 5.02 -9.91
CA VAL A 62 2.54 3.73 -10.11
C VAL A 62 2.31 3.04 -8.76
N ARG A 63 3.31 3.06 -7.87
CA ARG A 63 3.17 2.53 -6.50
C ARG A 63 2.09 3.27 -5.70
N ALA A 64 2.07 4.60 -5.78
CA ALA A 64 1.06 5.44 -5.14
C ALA A 64 -0.36 5.16 -5.68
N GLN A 65 -0.49 4.94 -6.99
CA GLN A 65 -1.77 4.53 -7.60
C GLN A 65 -2.17 3.11 -7.20
N GLY A 66 -1.21 2.20 -6.96
CA GLY A 66 -1.48 0.89 -6.37
C GLY A 66 -2.15 1.01 -4.99
N LEU A 67 -1.70 1.96 -4.17
CA LEU A 67 -2.35 2.26 -2.88
C LEU A 67 -3.74 2.88 -3.04
N GLU A 68 -4.03 3.55 -4.16
CA GLU A 68 -5.37 4.08 -4.47
C GLU A 68 -6.33 2.94 -4.82
N LEU A 69 -5.89 2.04 -5.69
CA LEU A 69 -6.64 0.83 -6.02
C LEU A 69 -6.90 -0.02 -4.77
N ALA A 70 -5.90 -0.16 -3.90
CA ALA A 70 -6.02 -0.86 -2.62
C ALA A 70 -7.09 -0.21 -1.70
N LEU A 71 -7.14 1.12 -1.66
CA LEU A 71 -8.16 1.86 -0.90
C LEU A 71 -9.58 1.61 -1.47
N VAL A 72 -9.74 1.67 -2.79
CA VAL A 72 -11.03 1.37 -3.45
C VAL A 72 -11.48 -0.06 -3.12
N PHE A 73 -10.57 -1.04 -3.21
CA PHE A 73 -10.88 -2.43 -2.85
C PHE A 73 -11.30 -2.56 -1.38
N LEU A 74 -10.57 -1.89 -0.48
CA LEU A 74 -10.89 -1.87 0.95
C LEU A 74 -12.29 -1.32 1.22
N GLU A 75 -12.64 -0.19 0.60
CA GLU A 75 -13.95 0.43 0.77
C GLU A 75 -15.08 -0.47 0.27
N GLN A 76 -14.87 -1.19 -0.84
CA GLN A 76 -15.83 -2.17 -1.35
C GLN A 76 -16.01 -3.34 -0.37
N MET A 77 -14.92 -3.86 0.21
CA MET A 77 -14.98 -4.98 1.15
C MET A 77 -15.62 -4.61 2.49
N LEU A 78 -15.41 -3.37 2.97
CA LEU A 78 -15.98 -2.90 4.23
C LEU A 78 -17.42 -2.37 4.08
N GLY A 79 -17.87 -2.15 2.85
CA GLY A 79 -19.18 -1.60 2.52
C GLY A 79 -19.33 -0.12 2.91
N PRO A 80 -20.40 0.56 2.43
CA PRO A 80 -20.68 1.92 2.85
C PRO A 80 -20.90 1.98 4.37
N PRO A 81 -20.48 3.06 5.05
CA PRO A 81 -20.85 3.26 6.45
C PRO A 81 -22.36 3.15 6.57
N ARG A 82 -22.86 2.31 7.48
CA ARG A 82 -24.29 2.18 7.73
C ARG A 82 -24.86 3.57 7.95
N SER A 83 -25.65 4.06 6.99
CA SER A 83 -26.38 5.31 7.11
C SER A 83 -27.27 5.19 8.34
N HIS A 84 -26.85 5.79 9.46
CA HIS A 84 -27.67 5.89 10.65
C HIS A 84 -28.81 6.85 10.33
N CYS A 85 -29.90 6.31 9.81
CA CYS A 85 -31.12 7.06 9.63
C CYS A 85 -31.75 7.22 11.03
N PRO A 86 -31.82 8.45 11.60
CA PRO A 86 -32.21 8.65 13.00
C PRO A 86 -33.66 8.24 13.33
N TYR A 87 -34.46 7.91 12.31
CA TYR A 87 -35.86 7.50 12.44
C TYR A 87 -36.10 6.02 12.11
N ALA A 88 -35.08 5.25 11.74
CA ALA A 88 -35.22 3.82 11.50
C ALA A 88 -35.11 3.05 12.83
N VAL A 89 -36.23 2.53 13.32
CA VAL A 89 -36.25 1.59 14.45
C VAL A 89 -35.74 0.24 13.95
N THR A 90 -34.44 0.03 14.01
CA THR A 90 -33.84 -1.29 13.78
C THR A 90 -33.71 -2.03 15.11
N PRO A 91 -34.15 -3.30 15.22
CA PRO A 91 -33.89 -4.10 16.40
C PRO A 91 -32.38 -4.32 16.55
N PRO A 92 -31.86 -4.52 17.78
CA PRO A 92 -30.45 -4.79 18.00
C PRO A 92 -30.15 -6.22 17.54
N VAL A 93 -30.01 -6.40 16.24
CA VAL A 93 -29.38 -7.60 15.68
C VAL A 93 -27.90 -7.37 15.89
N ALA A 94 -27.30 -8.11 16.82
CA ALA A 94 -25.86 -8.23 16.93
C ALA A 94 -25.31 -8.47 15.51
N ALA A 95 -24.62 -7.47 14.96
CA ALA A 95 -24.03 -7.63 13.64
C ALA A 95 -23.07 -8.82 13.75
N PRO A 96 -23.21 -9.87 12.93
CA PRO A 96 -22.27 -10.97 12.98
C PRO A 96 -20.88 -10.38 12.73
N ALA A 97 -19.86 -10.83 13.46
CA ALA A 97 -18.46 -10.49 13.21
C ALA A 97 -17.96 -10.94 11.83
N GLY A 98 -18.78 -11.68 11.08
CA GLY A 98 -18.49 -12.26 9.76
C GLY A 98 -18.01 -11.28 8.68
N PRO A 99 -18.63 -10.10 8.47
CA PRO A 99 -18.25 -9.22 7.35
C PRO A 99 -16.83 -8.65 7.49
N LEU A 100 -16.41 -8.26 8.70
CA LEU A 100 -15.05 -7.72 8.90
C LEU A 100 -14.00 -8.82 8.82
N THR A 101 -14.23 -9.97 9.45
CA THR A 101 -13.29 -11.10 9.37
C THR A 101 -13.14 -11.58 7.92
N GLN A 102 -14.24 -11.67 7.17
CA GLN A 102 -14.20 -12.02 5.75
C GLN A 102 -13.47 -10.95 4.93
N ALA A 103 -13.72 -9.67 5.18
CA ALA A 103 -12.98 -8.58 4.54
C ALA A 103 -11.48 -8.72 4.81
N LEU A 104 -11.06 -8.89 6.07
CA LEU A 104 -9.64 -9.05 6.42
C LEU A 104 -9.00 -10.26 5.74
N GLN A 105 -9.72 -11.39 5.65
CA GLN A 105 -9.25 -12.56 4.91
C GLN A 105 -9.03 -12.25 3.42
N SER A 106 -9.97 -11.56 2.77
CA SER A 106 -9.82 -11.12 1.38
C SER A 106 -8.63 -10.16 1.21
N LEU A 107 -8.44 -9.21 2.15
CA LEU A 107 -7.30 -8.29 2.13
C LEU A 107 -5.95 -9.02 2.24
N CYS A 108 -5.88 -10.09 3.04
CA CYS A 108 -4.72 -10.96 3.13
C CYS A 108 -4.46 -11.71 1.82
N ARG A 109 -5.50 -12.31 1.22
CA ARG A 109 -5.37 -13.05 -0.05
C ARG A 109 -4.85 -12.19 -1.20
N VAL A 110 -5.28 -10.93 -1.27
CA VAL A 110 -4.78 -9.99 -2.28
C VAL A 110 -3.46 -9.32 -1.89
N ARG A 111 -2.88 -9.71 -0.75
CA ARG A 111 -1.59 -9.25 -0.24
C ARG A 111 -1.52 -7.72 -0.02
N LEU A 112 -2.67 -7.10 0.27
CA LEU A 112 -2.76 -5.66 0.51
C LEU A 112 -1.85 -5.22 1.66
N PHE A 113 -1.79 -6.00 2.74
CA PHE A 113 -0.98 -5.67 3.91
C PHE A 113 0.52 -5.71 3.60
N GLU A 114 1.00 -6.71 2.85
CA GLU A 114 2.40 -6.72 2.41
C GLU A 114 2.73 -5.50 1.55
N PHE A 115 1.87 -5.19 0.59
CA PHE A 115 2.03 -4.03 -0.30
C PHE A 115 2.07 -2.73 0.51
N ALA A 116 1.12 -2.53 1.44
CA ALA A 116 1.08 -1.35 2.30
C ALA A 116 2.30 -1.28 3.23
N PHE A 117 2.66 -2.37 3.91
CA PHE A 117 3.81 -2.37 4.82
C PHE A 117 5.14 -2.09 4.12
N ARG A 118 5.34 -2.58 2.90
CA ARG A 118 6.49 -2.19 2.08
C ARG A 118 6.44 -0.71 1.73
N ALA A 119 5.30 -0.25 1.21
CA ALA A 119 5.10 1.14 0.83
C ALA A 119 5.26 2.12 2.00
N LEU A 120 4.99 1.70 3.24
CA LEU A 120 5.17 2.52 4.45
C LEU A 120 6.62 2.96 4.67
N PHE A 121 7.58 2.14 4.21
CA PHE A 121 9.01 2.40 4.30
C PHE A 121 9.62 2.79 2.94
N ASP A 122 8.79 3.23 1.99
CA ASP A 122 9.24 3.72 0.71
C ASP A 122 10.07 5.01 0.88
N CYS A 123 11.09 5.18 0.05
CA CYS A 123 11.89 6.40 0.04
C CYS A 123 11.10 7.59 -0.53
N ASP A 124 10.14 7.32 -1.41
CA ASP A 124 9.22 8.32 -1.94
C ASP A 124 8.15 8.63 -0.90
N ARG A 125 8.30 9.77 -0.23
CA ARG A 125 7.41 10.25 0.81
C ARG A 125 5.90 10.18 0.45
N PRO A 126 5.44 10.55 -0.75
CA PRO A 126 4.03 10.44 -1.10
C PRO A 126 3.50 9.00 -1.01
N VAL A 127 4.34 8.00 -1.34
CA VAL A 127 4.00 6.58 -1.25
C VAL A 127 3.90 6.16 0.22
N ALA A 128 4.90 6.51 1.03
CA ALA A 128 4.92 6.23 2.46
C ALA A 128 3.74 6.86 3.21
N GLN A 129 3.42 8.12 2.91
CA GLN A 129 2.30 8.83 3.53
C GLN A 129 0.96 8.20 3.18
N LYS A 130 0.75 7.88 1.90
CA LYS A 130 -0.50 7.25 1.44
C LYS A 130 -0.68 5.85 2.03
N SER A 131 0.41 5.10 2.20
CA SER A 131 0.37 3.82 2.91
C SER A 131 0.03 4.00 4.39
N CYS A 132 0.69 4.94 5.06
CA CYS A 132 0.41 5.24 6.47
C CYS A 132 -1.07 5.59 6.70
N ASP A 133 -1.63 6.45 5.84
CA ASP A 133 -3.05 6.82 5.89
C ASP A 133 -3.98 5.61 5.68
N LEU A 134 -3.67 4.72 4.74
CA LEU A 134 -4.42 3.48 4.50
C LEU A 134 -4.40 2.55 5.72
N LEU A 135 -3.23 2.37 6.34
CA LEU A 135 -3.07 1.52 7.53
C LEU A 135 -3.79 2.10 8.75
N LEU A 136 -3.77 3.43 8.92
CA LEU A 136 -4.54 4.12 9.96
C LEU A 136 -6.05 3.95 9.77
N LEU A 137 -6.54 4.04 8.53
CA LEU A 137 -7.94 3.77 8.21
C LEU A 137 -8.34 2.34 8.61
N LEU A 138 -7.51 1.35 8.27
CA LEU A 138 -7.70 -0.05 8.64
C LEU A 138 -7.73 -0.24 10.17
N ARG A 139 -6.80 0.40 10.89
CA ARG A 139 -6.76 0.38 12.36
C ARG A 139 -8.04 0.94 12.98
N ALA A 140 -8.54 2.07 12.47
CA ALA A 140 -9.78 2.68 12.95
C ALA A 140 -11.01 1.77 12.74
N LYS A 141 -11.10 1.11 11.57
CA LYS A 141 -12.20 0.20 11.24
C LYS A 141 -12.20 -1.06 12.10
N THR A 142 -11.01 -1.57 12.44
CA THR A 142 -10.85 -2.80 13.23
C THR A 142 -10.96 -2.55 14.73
N ALA A 143 -10.56 -1.37 15.23
CA ALA A 143 -10.74 -0.97 16.63
C ALA A 143 -12.22 -0.88 17.05
N SER A 144 -13.11 -0.52 16.11
CA SER A 144 -14.55 -0.47 16.35
C SER A 144 -15.21 -1.85 16.51
N SER A 145 -14.47 -2.93 16.22
CA SER A 145 -14.93 -4.31 16.26
C SER A 145 -14.19 -5.08 17.36
N SER A 146 -14.56 -4.78 18.61
CA SER A 146 -13.92 -5.28 19.84
C SER A 146 -14.00 -6.80 20.07
N SER A 147 -14.58 -7.58 19.14
CA SER A 147 -14.77 -9.03 19.27
C SER A 147 -13.60 -9.87 18.73
N LEU A 148 -12.62 -9.26 18.06
CA LEU A 148 -11.45 -9.97 17.53
C LEU A 148 -10.41 -10.11 18.65
N GLN A 149 -10.54 -11.22 19.38
CA GLN A 149 -9.74 -11.61 20.56
C GLN A 149 -8.23 -11.43 20.34
N GLU A 150 -7.52 -11.12 21.42
CA GLU A 150 -6.07 -11.00 21.44
C GLU A 150 -5.41 -12.34 21.07
N PRO A 151 -4.52 -12.38 20.06
CA PRO A 151 -3.75 -13.57 19.79
C PRO A 151 -2.78 -13.80 20.95
N ARG A 152 -2.76 -15.04 21.47
CA ARG A 152 -1.57 -15.56 22.16
C ARG A 152 -0.38 -15.37 21.21
N SER A 153 0.69 -14.74 21.70
CA SER A 153 1.94 -14.51 20.96
C SER A 153 2.26 -15.69 20.01
N SER A 154 2.03 -15.47 18.72
CA SER A 154 2.23 -16.45 17.66
C SER A 154 3.60 -16.19 17.02
N PRO A 155 4.39 -17.23 16.70
CA PRO A 155 5.70 -17.10 16.06
C PRO A 155 5.67 -16.29 14.75
N ASP A 156 4.51 -16.18 14.11
CA ASP A 156 4.35 -15.46 12.86
C ASP A 156 4.42 -13.94 13.03
N VAL A 157 4.01 -13.40 14.18
CA VAL A 157 4.12 -11.95 14.47
C VAL A 157 5.59 -11.52 14.47
N ALA A 158 6.46 -12.30 15.09
CA ALA A 158 7.90 -12.01 15.13
C ALA A 158 8.53 -12.05 13.73
N SER A 159 8.07 -12.96 12.85
CA SER A 159 8.51 -13.03 11.46
C SER A 159 8.12 -11.78 10.67
N VAL A 160 6.87 -11.31 10.85
CA VAL A 160 6.40 -10.07 10.21
C VAL A 160 7.17 -8.87 10.74
N GLU A 161 7.34 -8.73 12.05
CA GLU A 161 8.12 -7.65 12.65
C GLU A 161 9.57 -7.65 12.13
N ALA A 162 10.21 -8.81 12.02
CA ALA A 162 11.54 -8.93 11.45
C ALA A 162 11.58 -8.48 9.98
N ALA A 163 10.56 -8.78 9.19
CA ALA A 163 10.45 -8.28 7.82
C ALA A 163 10.28 -6.76 7.77
N LEU A 164 9.43 -6.18 8.63
CA LEU A 164 9.27 -4.73 8.74
C LEU A 164 10.58 -4.03 9.10
N GLN A 165 11.37 -4.59 10.02
CA GLN A 165 12.69 -4.02 10.37
C GLN A 165 13.65 -4.06 9.18
N ARG A 166 13.65 -5.13 8.39
CA ARG A 166 14.48 -5.23 7.19
C ARG A 166 14.06 -4.21 6.12
N TRP A 167 12.76 -4.07 5.85
CA TRP A 167 12.26 -3.06 4.90
C TRP A 167 12.56 -1.64 5.36
N ARG A 168 12.42 -1.35 6.66
CA ARG A 168 12.83 -0.07 7.23
C ARG A 168 14.32 0.22 7.04
N ALA A 169 15.16 -0.82 7.06
CA ALA A 169 16.59 -0.71 6.80
C ALA A 169 16.93 -0.60 5.29
N GLY A 170 15.93 -0.59 4.40
CA GLY A 170 16.11 -0.53 2.95
C GLY A 170 16.48 -1.87 2.30
N ASP A 171 16.39 -2.98 3.04
CA ASP A 171 16.63 -4.30 2.49
C ASP A 171 15.45 -4.76 1.63
N GLN A 172 15.74 -5.44 0.52
CA GLN A 172 14.75 -6.09 -0.33
C GLN A 172 14.33 -7.42 0.31
N ALA A 173 13.68 -7.32 1.48
CA ALA A 173 13.34 -8.50 2.25
C ALA A 173 12.33 -9.37 1.51
N GLN A 174 12.44 -10.68 1.73
CA GLN A 174 11.56 -11.69 1.16
C GLN A 174 10.08 -11.34 1.38
N PRO A 175 9.20 -11.78 0.46
CA PRO A 175 7.77 -11.60 0.62
C PRO A 175 7.28 -12.23 1.93
N LEU A 176 6.24 -11.64 2.55
CA LEU A 176 5.71 -12.10 3.84
C LEU A 176 4.97 -13.44 3.73
N GLY A 177 4.67 -13.88 2.51
CA GLY A 177 3.85 -15.06 2.28
C GLY A 177 2.38 -14.81 2.61
N ASP A 178 1.67 -15.88 2.91
CA ASP A 178 0.26 -15.80 3.28
C ASP A 178 0.14 -15.33 4.73
N LEU A 179 -0.47 -14.16 4.92
CA LEU A 179 -0.64 -13.53 6.23
C LEU A 179 -1.99 -13.90 6.84
N GLU A 180 -2.01 -14.31 8.09
CA GLU A 180 -3.25 -14.50 8.84
C GLU A 180 -3.78 -13.15 9.38
N PRO A 181 -5.11 -12.90 9.32
CA PRO A 181 -5.72 -11.67 9.81
C PRO A 181 -5.32 -11.29 11.24
N GLU A 182 -5.23 -12.27 12.14
CA GLU A 182 -4.90 -12.05 13.56
C GLU A 182 -3.47 -11.52 13.73
N VAL A 183 -2.54 -12.03 12.92
CA VAL A 183 -1.12 -11.63 12.93
C VAL A 183 -1.01 -10.19 12.42
N VAL A 184 -1.68 -9.88 11.32
CA VAL A 184 -1.72 -8.52 10.76
C VAL A 184 -2.31 -7.53 11.75
N LEU A 185 -3.43 -7.88 12.40
CA LEU A 185 -4.04 -7.00 13.40
C LEU A 185 -3.13 -6.77 14.61
N ALA A 186 -2.41 -7.79 15.08
CA ALA A 186 -1.45 -7.64 16.15
C ALA A 186 -0.34 -6.65 15.76
N VAL A 187 0.21 -6.79 14.55
CA VAL A 187 1.23 -5.88 14.00
C VAL A 187 0.68 -4.46 13.84
N LEU A 188 -0.49 -4.28 13.24
CA LEU A 188 -1.11 -2.95 13.09
C LEU A 188 -1.38 -2.27 14.43
N ARG A 189 -1.68 -3.04 15.48
CA ARG A 189 -1.89 -2.51 16.83
C ARG A 189 -0.58 -2.10 17.50
N SER A 190 0.53 -2.81 17.24
CA SER A 190 1.83 -2.52 17.86
C SER A 190 2.59 -1.37 17.19
N MET A 191 2.27 -1.02 15.95
CA MET A 191 2.92 0.06 15.22
C MET A 191 2.46 1.45 15.69
N ASP A 192 3.43 2.37 15.84
CA ASP A 192 3.19 3.80 16.05
C ASP A 192 2.97 4.51 14.69
N LEU A 193 1.82 4.24 14.07
CA LEU A 193 1.46 4.82 12.78
C LEU A 193 1.25 6.33 12.87
N GLU A 194 0.74 6.84 13.99
CA GLU A 194 0.55 8.26 14.23
C GLU A 194 1.89 9.00 14.32
N GLY A 195 2.87 8.46 15.04
CA GLY A 195 4.23 8.98 15.08
C GLY A 195 4.92 8.92 13.71
N LEU A 196 4.75 7.82 12.98
CA LEU A 196 5.27 7.70 11.60
C LEU A 196 4.64 8.75 10.67
N ARG A 197 3.33 8.97 10.74
CA ARG A 197 2.64 10.01 9.97
C ARG A 197 3.15 11.41 10.32
N GLY A 198 3.39 11.68 11.61
CA GLY A 198 3.98 12.93 12.08
C GLY A 198 5.39 13.15 11.53
N ALA A 199 6.25 12.14 11.62
CA ALA A 199 7.60 12.19 11.05
C ALA A 199 7.58 12.40 9.53
N LEU A 200 6.66 11.73 8.81
CA LEU A 200 6.45 11.96 7.38
C LEU A 200 5.90 13.35 7.07
N ALA A 201 5.18 14.01 7.97
CA ALA A 201 4.71 15.39 7.78
C ALA A 201 5.83 16.41 8.03
N GLU A 202 6.68 16.14 9.02
CA GLU A 202 7.81 16.98 9.41
C GLU A 202 9.04 16.83 8.52
N SER A 203 9.21 15.68 7.86
CA SER A 203 10.29 15.48 6.88
C SER A 203 10.10 16.49 5.74
N SER A 204 10.82 17.60 5.78
CA SER A 204 10.79 18.56 4.70
C SER A 204 11.51 17.93 3.51
N ASP A 205 10.84 17.84 2.35
CA ASP A 205 11.51 17.81 1.04
C ASP A 205 12.11 19.20 0.80
N HIS A 206 12.96 19.65 1.73
CA HIS A 206 13.68 20.91 1.61
C HIS A 206 14.79 20.66 0.61
N VAL A 207 14.42 20.60 -0.67
CA VAL A 207 15.29 21.15 -1.69
C VAL A 207 15.39 22.62 -1.32
N GLU A 208 16.54 23.04 -0.79
CA GLU A 208 16.84 24.46 -0.72
C GLU A 208 16.65 25.00 -2.14
N LYS A 209 15.56 25.72 -2.37
CA LYS A 209 15.29 26.38 -3.66
C LYS A 209 16.18 27.61 -3.85
N SER A 210 17.32 27.66 -3.15
CA SER A 210 18.32 28.68 -3.38
C SER A 210 19.10 28.23 -4.63
N PRO A 211 19.22 29.08 -5.67
CA PRO A 211 20.08 28.77 -6.81
C PRO A 211 21.54 28.50 -6.40
N GLN A 212 21.93 28.89 -5.17
CA GLN A 212 23.23 28.63 -4.58
C GLN A 212 23.40 27.18 -4.10
N SER A 213 22.40 26.59 -3.42
CA SER A 213 22.44 25.17 -3.00
C SER A 213 22.49 24.24 -4.21
N LEU A 214 21.68 24.51 -5.24
CA LEU A 214 21.72 23.74 -6.50
C LEU A 214 23.09 23.85 -7.20
N LEU A 215 23.70 25.03 -7.20
CA LEU A 215 25.03 25.24 -7.78
C LEU A 215 26.12 24.50 -6.98
N GLN A 216 26.02 24.49 -5.65
CA GLN A 216 26.95 23.77 -4.79
C GLN A 216 26.87 22.26 -5.02
N ASP A 217 25.68 21.69 -5.15
CA ASP A 217 25.49 20.27 -5.45
C ASP A 217 26.05 19.89 -6.83
N MET A 218 25.81 20.72 -7.84
CA MET A 218 26.41 20.53 -9.18
C MET A 218 27.94 20.61 -9.13
N LEU A 219 28.51 21.58 -8.41
CA LEU A 219 29.96 21.75 -8.29
C LEU A 219 30.61 20.62 -7.49
N ALA A 220 29.95 20.10 -6.46
CA ALA A 220 30.43 18.93 -5.72
C ALA A 220 30.50 17.68 -6.61
N THR A 221 29.53 17.50 -7.50
CA THR A 221 29.51 16.39 -8.47
C THR A 221 30.62 16.52 -9.52
N VAL A 222 30.95 17.75 -9.94
CA VAL A 222 32.04 18.04 -10.90
C VAL A 222 33.43 17.91 -10.24
N GLY A 223 33.56 18.27 -8.95
CA GLY A 223 34.81 18.11 -8.20
C GLY A 223 35.28 16.65 -8.11
N ILE A 224 34.35 15.70 -8.06
CA ILE A 224 34.65 14.25 -8.04
C ILE A 224 35.13 13.72 -9.40
N LEU A 225 34.78 14.40 -10.51
CA LEU A 225 35.28 14.03 -11.83
C LEU A 225 36.75 14.44 -12.05
N GLY A 226 37.24 15.46 -11.33
CA GLY A 226 38.61 15.96 -11.45
C GLY A 226 39.66 15.11 -10.71
N GLU A 227 39.24 14.26 -9.77
CA GLU A 227 40.16 13.37 -9.02
C GLU A 227 40.22 11.94 -9.59
N ASN A 228 39.43 11.64 -10.63
CA ASN A 228 39.46 10.36 -11.36
C ASN A 228 40.30 10.41 -12.66
N GLU A 229 41.22 11.37 -12.80
CA GLU A 229 42.34 11.23 -13.73
C GLU A 229 43.48 10.47 -13.03
N ALA A 230 43.30 9.16 -12.87
CA ALA A 230 44.38 8.26 -12.47
C ALA A 230 44.89 7.49 -13.70
N ASP A 231 46.09 7.90 -14.14
CA ASP A 231 47.16 7.15 -14.79
C ASP A 231 46.85 6.20 -15.98
N CYS A 232 47.25 6.66 -17.18
CA CYS A 232 47.71 5.80 -18.27
C CYS A 232 49.19 5.42 -18.07
#